data_AF-A0A0L0P502-F1
#
_entry.id   AF-A0A0L0P502-F1
#
_cell.length_a   1.000
_cell.length_b   1.000
_cell.length_c   1.000
_cell.angle_alpha   90.00
_cell.angle_beta   90.00
_cell.angle_gamma   90.00
#
_symmetry.space_group_name_H-M   'P 1'
#
loop_
_entity.id
_entity.type
_entity.pdbx_description
1 polymer ?
#
loop_
_entity_poly.entity_id
_entity_poly.type
_entity_poly.pdbx_seq_one_letter_code
_entity_poly.pdbx_strand_id
1 'polypeptide(L)'
;MNQTRRATPLPNREKNTPTQIMTKATETALALFALSAIYFALITGTIPTGEFVQREILPYLPWWALVTFGSYALGTLGWGVLTFKDKEGSYRELLQQIDEAKTFYKEKGLDLDE
;
A
#
# COMPACT_ATOMS: atom_id res chain seq x y z
N MET A 1 -60.30 11.35 2.68
CA MET A 1 -59.24 12.27 2.18
C MET A 1 -57.98 11.44 1.97
N ASN A 2 -57.94 10.66 0.88
CA ASN A 2 -56.87 9.70 0.60
C ASN A 2 -55.86 10.35 -0.34
N GLN A 3 -54.68 10.70 0.18
CA GLN A 3 -53.56 11.15 -0.63
C GLN A 3 -52.79 9.94 -1.15
N THR A 4 -52.84 9.79 -2.46
CA THR A 4 -52.13 8.84 -3.31
C THR A 4 -50.63 8.86 -3.01
N ARG A 5 -50.08 7.75 -2.51
CA ARG A 5 -48.62 7.53 -2.48
C ARG A 5 -48.11 7.60 -3.92
N ARG A 6 -47.41 8.66 -4.28
CA ARG A 6 -46.60 8.69 -5.51
C ARG A 6 -45.27 8.01 -5.20
N ALA A 7 -45.01 6.87 -5.83
CA ALA A 7 -43.68 6.28 -5.86
C ALA A 7 -42.76 7.20 -6.68
N THR A 8 -41.73 7.76 -6.05
CA THR A 8 -40.64 8.45 -6.73
C THR A 8 -39.85 7.41 -7.53
N PRO A 9 -39.59 7.58 -8.83
CA PRO A 9 -38.75 6.65 -9.56
C PRO A 9 -37.31 6.75 -9.03
N LEU A 10 -36.72 5.60 -8.65
CA LEU A 10 -35.34 5.54 -8.17
C LEU A 10 -34.38 5.96 -9.29
N PRO A 11 -33.32 6.73 -8.98
CA PRO A 11 -32.33 7.15 -9.96
C PRO A 11 -31.64 5.92 -10.58
N ASN A 12 -31.60 5.91 -11.90
CA ASN A 12 -30.94 4.90 -12.73
C ASN A 12 -29.43 4.92 -12.44
N ARG A 13 -28.91 3.94 -11.68
CA ARG A 13 -27.47 3.77 -11.45
C ARG A 13 -26.85 3.16 -12.70
N GLU A 14 -26.48 4.01 -13.65
CA GLU A 14 -25.70 3.61 -14.82
C GLU A 14 -24.28 3.25 -14.38
N LYS A 15 -24.01 1.94 -14.35
CA LYS A 15 -22.81 1.31 -13.80
C LYS A 15 -21.73 1.23 -14.88
N ASN A 16 -21.32 2.35 -15.45
CA ASN A 16 -20.36 2.35 -16.55
C ASN A 16 -19.11 3.18 -16.21
N THR A 17 -18.55 2.99 -15.02
CA THR A 17 -17.12 3.26 -14.84
C THR A 17 -16.42 1.97 -15.23
N PRO A 18 -15.67 1.90 -16.35
CA PRO A 18 -14.75 0.80 -16.54
C PRO A 18 -13.81 0.86 -15.36
N THR A 19 -13.99 -0.06 -14.42
CA THR A 19 -13.03 -0.30 -13.37
C THR A 19 -11.75 -0.66 -14.11
N GLN A 20 -10.88 0.33 -14.28
CA GLN A 20 -9.51 0.14 -14.74
C GLN A 20 -8.88 -0.76 -13.67
N ILE A 21 -8.94 -2.08 -13.89
CA ILE A 21 -8.21 -3.05 -13.12
C ILE A 21 -6.75 -2.85 -13.50
N MET A 22 -6.14 -1.79 -12.98
CA MET A 22 -4.71 -1.60 -13.06
C MET A 22 -4.08 -2.55 -12.05
N THR A 23 -3.61 -3.66 -12.57
CA THR A 23 -2.85 -4.67 -11.84
C THR A 23 -1.55 -4.01 -11.36
N LYS A 24 -1.50 -3.57 -10.10
CA LYS A 24 -0.31 -2.96 -9.48
C LYS A 24 0.96 -3.80 -9.68
N ALA A 25 0.80 -5.12 -9.73
CA ALA A 25 1.86 -6.06 -10.09
C ALA A 25 2.44 -5.83 -11.49
N THR A 26 1.61 -5.51 -12.49
CA THR A 26 2.04 -5.22 -13.86
C THR A 26 2.79 -3.90 -13.94
N GLU A 27 2.37 -2.90 -13.18
CA GLU A 27 3.08 -1.62 -13.07
C GLU A 27 4.50 -1.82 -12.48
N THR A 28 4.62 -2.61 -11.42
CA THR A 28 5.92 -2.99 -10.85
C THR A 28 6.75 -3.83 -11.81
N ALA A 29 6.14 -4.80 -12.50
CA ALA A 29 6.83 -5.63 -13.47
C ALA A 29 7.37 -4.79 -14.65
N LEU A 30 6.58 -3.83 -15.13
CA LEU A 30 7.00 -2.91 -16.19
C LEU A 30 8.14 -2.01 -15.72
N ALA A 31 8.09 -1.50 -14.49
CA ALA A 31 9.17 -0.70 -13.91
C ALA A 31 10.47 -1.52 -13.81
N LEU A 32 10.40 -2.76 -13.34
CA LEU A 32 11.57 -3.66 -13.30
C LEU A 32 12.13 -3.96 -14.69
N PHE A 33 11.25 -4.15 -15.68
CA PHE A 33 11.64 -4.34 -17.07
C PHE A 33 12.31 -3.08 -17.66
N ALA A 34 11.81 -1.89 -17.35
CA ALA A 34 12.44 -0.64 -17.77
C ALA A 34 13.82 -0.46 -17.13
N LEU A 35 13.95 -0.76 -15.83
CA LEU A 35 15.23 -0.72 -15.11
C LEU A 35 16.24 -1.71 -15.69
N SER A 36 15.81 -2.92 -16.04
CA SER A 36 16.69 -3.91 -16.66
C SER A 36 17.10 -3.50 -18.07
N ALA A 37 16.20 -2.91 -18.86
CA ALA A 37 16.52 -2.33 -20.17
C ALA A 37 17.56 -1.20 -20.06
N ILE A 38 17.42 -0.32 -19.05
CA ILE A 38 18.41 0.73 -18.75
C ILE A 38 19.75 0.11 -18.38
N TYR A 39 19.79 -0.86 -17.46
CA TYR A 39 21.02 -1.57 -17.09
C TYR A 39 21.73 -2.21 -18.30
N PHE A 40 20.95 -2.81 -19.20
CA PHE A 40 21.46 -3.41 -20.43
C PHE A 40 22.03 -2.35 -21.40
N ALA A 41 21.38 -1.19 -21.52
CA ALA A 41 21.90 -0.09 -22.31
C ALA A 41 23.21 0.49 -21.73
N LEU A 42 23.36 0.45 -20.40
CA LEU A 42 24.59 0.86 -19.71
C LEU A 42 25.73 -0.13 -19.95
N ILE A 43 25.47 -1.45 -19.90
CA ILE A 43 26.51 -2.46 -20.10
C ILE A 43 27.00 -2.51 -21.55
N THR A 44 26.14 -2.22 -22.54
CA THR A 44 26.54 -2.14 -23.96
C THR A 44 27.36 -0.90 -24.30
N GLY A 45 27.56 0.03 -23.36
CA GLY A 45 28.40 1.21 -23.56
C GLY A 45 27.78 2.28 -24.46
N THR A 46 26.45 2.26 -24.62
CA THR A 46 25.71 3.27 -25.41
C THR A 46 25.84 4.67 -24.80
N ILE A 47 26.19 4.75 -23.51
CA ILE A 47 26.52 5.98 -22.80
C ILE A 47 28.00 5.91 -22.43
N PRO A 48 28.85 6.87 -22.88
CA PRO A 48 30.25 6.92 -22.49
C PRO A 48 30.34 7.20 -20.99
N THR A 49 30.51 6.14 -20.22
CA THR A 49 30.77 6.18 -18.78
C THR A 49 32.26 5.95 -18.55
N GLY A 50 32.81 6.48 -17.46
CA GLY A 50 34.24 6.33 -17.16
C GLY A 50 34.64 4.84 -17.10
N GLU A 51 35.81 4.50 -17.64
CA GLU A 51 36.27 3.11 -17.79
C GLU A 51 36.24 2.33 -16.46
N PHE A 52 36.54 3.02 -15.36
CA PHE A 52 36.44 2.47 -14.01
C PHE A 52 35.02 2.02 -13.64
N VAL A 53 34.00 2.84 -13.91
CA VAL A 53 32.62 2.52 -13.56
C VAL A 53 32.10 1.36 -14.41
N GLN A 54 32.45 1.34 -15.69
CA GLN A 54 31.98 0.33 -16.63
C GLN A 54 32.57 -1.06 -16.36
N ARG A 55 33.86 -1.14 -15.97
CA ARG A 55 34.52 -2.41 -15.69
C ARG A 55 34.35 -2.88 -14.25
N GLU A 56 34.37 -1.96 -13.27
CA GLU A 56 34.48 -2.31 -11.86
C GLU A 56 33.19 -2.13 -11.06
N ILE A 57 32.21 -1.34 -11.54
CA ILE A 57 30.95 -1.11 -10.82
C ILE A 57 29.77 -1.81 -11.49
N LEU A 58 29.60 -1.64 -12.80
CA LEU A 58 28.47 -2.20 -13.54
C LEU A 58 28.25 -3.70 -13.33
N PRO A 59 29.26 -4.60 -13.42
CA PRO A 59 29.02 -6.03 -13.30
C PRO A 59 28.59 -6.47 -11.88
N TYR A 60 28.94 -5.71 -10.85
CA TYR A 60 28.57 -6.03 -9.45
C TYR A 60 27.27 -5.35 -9.00
N LEU A 61 26.75 -4.40 -9.78
CA LEU A 61 25.54 -3.65 -9.45
C LEU A 61 24.31 -4.56 -9.20
N PRO A 62 24.06 -5.63 -9.99
CA PRO A 62 22.95 -6.54 -9.70
C PRO A 62 23.09 -7.28 -8.37
N TRP A 63 24.33 -7.64 -8.01
CA TRP A 63 24.62 -8.28 -6.72
C TRP A 63 24.35 -7.33 -5.56
N TRP A 64 24.83 -6.08 -5.65
CA TRP A 64 24.56 -5.06 -4.64
C TRP A 64 23.08 -4.67 -4.55
N ALA A 65 22.35 -4.67 -5.66
CA ALA A 65 20.90 -4.48 -5.66
C ALA A 65 20.19 -5.60 -4.87
N LEU A 66 20.62 -6.85 -5.01
CA LEU A 66 20.09 -7.97 -4.23
C LEU A 66 20.42 -7.83 -2.73
N VAL A 67 21.66 -7.46 -2.40
CA VAL A 67 22.09 -7.28 -0.99
C VAL A 67 21.32 -6.15 -0.31
N THR A 68 21.11 -5.03 -1.00
CA THR A 68 20.34 -3.89 -0.47
C THR A 68 18.85 -4.24 -0.34
N PHE A 69 18.25 -4.90 -1.33
CA PHE A 69 16.88 -5.39 -1.25
C PHE A 69 16.70 -6.38 -0.11
N GLY A 70 17.62 -7.33 0.05
CA GLY A 70 17.60 -8.31 1.15
C GLY A 70 17.72 -7.63 2.52
N SER A 71 18.64 -6.68 2.66
CA SER A 71 18.82 -5.93 3.92
C SER A 71 17.60 -5.07 4.24
N TYR A 72 17.00 -4.44 3.22
CA TYR A 72 15.77 -3.66 3.37
C TYR A 72 14.59 -4.54 3.80
N ALA A 73 14.39 -5.69 3.13
CA ALA A 73 13.35 -6.65 3.49
C ALA A 73 13.54 -7.19 4.90
N LEU A 74 14.79 -7.51 5.29
CA LEU A 74 15.10 -7.99 6.63
C LEU A 74 14.89 -6.90 7.69
N GLY A 75 15.25 -5.66 7.39
CA GLY A 75 15.04 -4.52 8.29
C GLY A 75 13.57 -4.19 8.49
N THR A 76 12.76 -4.19 7.43
CA THR A 76 11.31 -3.97 7.52
C THR A 76 10.61 -5.12 8.25
N LEU A 77 10.99 -6.37 8.00
CA LEU A 77 10.49 -7.51 8.75
C LEU A 77 10.93 -7.46 10.22
N GLY A 78 12.19 -7.15 10.50
CA GLY A 78 12.73 -7.02 11.85
C GLY A 78 12.03 -5.92 12.65
N TRP A 79 11.80 -4.76 12.02
CA TRP A 79 11.03 -3.67 12.61
C TRP A 79 9.57 -4.07 12.89
N GLY A 80 8.94 -4.78 11.95
CA GLY A 80 7.60 -5.33 12.12
C GLY A 80 7.54 -6.31 13.30
N VAL A 81 8.54 -7.19 13.44
CA VAL A 81 8.64 -8.14 14.56
C VAL A 81 8.79 -7.42 15.90
N LEU A 82 9.65 -6.41 15.97
CA LEU A 82 9.85 -5.61 17.18
C LEU A 82 8.60 -4.81 17.57
N THR A 83 7.85 -4.32 16.59
CA THR A 83 6.68 -3.44 16.81
C THR A 83 5.37 -4.20 17.05
N PHE A 84 5.32 -5.53 16.85
CA PHE A 84 4.11 -6.32 17.12
C PHE A 84 3.57 -6.14 18.55
N LYS A 85 4.46 -5.96 19.53
CA LYS A 85 4.09 -5.75 20.94
C LYS A 85 3.30 -4.47 21.17
N ASP A 86 3.56 -3.43 20.37
CA ASP A 86 2.89 -2.12 20.49
C ASP A 86 1.46 -2.16 19.92
N LYS A 87 1.22 -3.01 18.91
CA LYS A 87 -0.12 -3.18 18.32
C LYS A 87 -1.14 -3.78 19.29
N GLU A 88 -0.72 -4.67 20.19
CA GLU A 88 -1.61 -5.15 21.26
C GLU A 88 -1.92 -4.03 22.27
N GLY A 89 -0.95 -3.18 22.58
CA GLY A 89 -1.12 -2.02 23.46
C GLY A 89 -2.14 -1.03 22.90
N SER A 90 -1.92 -0.54 21.68
CA SER A 90 -2.86 0.38 21.03
C SER A 90 -4.24 -0.24 20.83
N TYR A 91 -4.33 -1.54 20.54
CA TYR A 91 -5.62 -2.22 20.44
C TYR A 91 -6.40 -2.20 21.76
N ARG A 92 -5.73 -2.46 22.89
CA ARG A 92 -6.35 -2.39 24.22
C ARG A 92 -6.73 -0.97 24.60
N GLU A 93 -5.92 0.01 24.23
CA GLU A 93 -6.22 1.43 24.44
C GLU A 93 -7.45 1.86 23.64
N LEU A 94 -7.55 1.47 22.35
CA LEU A 94 -8.75 1.73 21.55
C LEU A 94 -10.01 1.09 22.16
N LEU A 95 -9.91 -0.15 22.66
CA LEU A 95 -11.03 -0.79 23.35
C LEU A 95 -11.46 -0.01 24.61
N GLN A 96 -10.50 0.47 25.38
CA GLN A 96 -10.78 1.30 26.56
C GLN A 96 -11.48 2.61 26.17
N GLN A 97 -11.05 3.27 25.08
CA GLN A 97 -11.70 4.48 24.57
C GLN A 97 -13.13 4.20 24.06
N ILE A 98 -13.37 3.02 23.47
CA ILE A 98 -14.72 2.61 23.06
C ILE A 98 -15.64 2.44 24.27
N ASP A 99 -15.19 1.79 25.34
CA ASP A 99 -15.99 1.59 26.55
C ASP A 99 -16.30 2.92 27.27
N GLU A 100 -15.33 3.83 27.33
CA GLU A 100 -15.52 5.17 27.88
C GLU A 100 -16.51 5.98 27.03
N ALA A 101 -16.39 5.93 25.70
CA ALA A 101 -17.33 6.56 24.80
C ALA A 101 -18.75 5.98 24.94
N LYS A 102 -18.90 4.65 25.04
CA LYS A 102 -20.19 3.99 25.27
C LYS A 102 -20.86 4.49 26.56
N THR A 103 -20.10 4.58 27.64
CA THR A 103 -20.60 5.05 28.94
C THR A 103 -21.07 6.52 28.86
N PHE A 104 -20.27 7.38 28.23
CA PHE A 104 -20.62 8.79 28.02
C PHE A 104 -21.88 8.99 27.18
N TYR A 105 -22.09 8.19 26.13
CA TYR A 105 -23.30 8.24 25.31
C TYR A 105 -24.53 7.71 26.06
N LYS A 106 -24.36 6.69 26.90
CA LYS A 106 -25.42 6.15 27.78
C LYS A 106 -25.88 7.18 28.81
N GLU A 107 -24.96 7.91 29.42
CA GLU A 107 -25.28 9.04 30.32
C GLU A 107 -26.04 10.17 29.61
N LYS A 108 -25.80 10.35 28.30
CA LYS A 108 -26.53 11.30 27.46
C LYS A 108 -27.86 10.75 26.89
N GLY A 109 -28.27 9.55 27.29
CA GLY A 109 -29.56 8.97 26.92
C GLY A 109 -29.61 8.30 25.55
N LEU A 110 -28.46 8.02 24.93
CA LEU A 110 -28.33 7.22 23.70
C LEU A 110 -27.77 5.83 24.06
N ASP A 111 -28.59 4.79 23.90
CA ASP A 111 -28.16 3.40 24.11
C ASP A 111 -27.51 2.89 22.82
N LEU A 112 -26.28 2.36 22.92
CA LEU A 112 -25.44 1.92 21.79
C LEU A 112 -25.25 0.39 21.77
N ASP A 113 -26.19 -0.34 22.37
CA ASP A 113 -26.14 -1.79 22.58
C ASP A 113 -26.86 -2.60 21.46
N GLU A 114 -27.28 -1.93 20.37
CA GLU A 114 -27.86 -2.52 19.14
C GLU A 114 -26.87 -2.50 17.97
#